data_AF-A0A372FEU9-F1
#
_entry.id   AF-A0A372FEU9-F1
#
_cell.length_a   1.000
_cell.length_b   1.000
_cell.length_c   1.000
_cell.angle_alpha   90.00
_cell.angle_beta   90.00
_cell.angle_gamma   90.00
#
_symmetry.space_group_name_H-M   'P 1'
#
loop_
_entity.id
_entity.type
_entity.pdbx_description
1 polymer ?
#
loop_
_entity_poly.entity_id
_entity_poly.type
_entity_poly.pdbx_seq_one_letter_code
_entity_poly.pdbx_strand_id
1 'polypeptide(L)'
;MKKYVLLSIIICINASLSIAQKISREEKIKAVEMLSDFFGRPTPSKTPVPDVISEKGLPANLNTADFDKKLALFTNSFYFQQSSFRDNEARIEADVFHLPNMDLVNGQFLWNKATTKEGGTLEIVPRPDQNRMSSMDFFNEVVTYKPQNGKTLNTIEGTFSFTYPTEFKQITLTKADIGKEKDLDGEMVKLLSIENDIAVFEIKRKTEDSRLNYYALNAKGEPLQLEVIRSEVPKSIYSILDKDGKIPEARKKELVDKFDDLRKEPIISYVKALGTIAQLVIVQPKGTSSKKIPIVVHRTPDFQHGETTLSHERYENLPTIKYDKIAEADLANLTIKADRTNDGLNNHKIILSMPNSFNSAFAKVEFKDVVATDAGKNSPYTPQGAFYDNKPKTFSFRLDPPGGDQPIDADLIKGKVEITYPVEITTEILPVNAPSDKFEMKNPLTVTYFTNDDDLDNSGEFKPKRAYAANGMQLKRVEGFYTGGSKDGKNYMEYVYWGKPATIQIDKATKWVTKEIPFSLKPAPKRPKEF
;
A
#
# COMPACT_ATOMS: atom_id res chain seq x y z
N MET A 1 26.24 8.99 75.01
CA MET A 1 27.56 8.99 74.31
C MET A 1 27.66 7.67 73.56
N LYS A 2 27.63 7.72 72.23
CA LYS A 2 28.81 7.41 71.38
C LYS A 2 29.44 6.07 71.78
N LYS A 3 29.20 5.06 70.94
CA LYS A 3 30.13 4.69 69.85
C LYS A 3 31.44 4.20 70.45
N TYR A 4 31.81 2.97 70.13
CA TYR A 4 32.93 2.63 69.27
C TYR A 4 33.03 1.09 69.35
N VAL A 5 32.65 0.43 68.26
CA VAL A 5 33.61 -0.05 67.24
C VAL A 5 34.10 -1.42 67.68
N LEU A 6 33.53 -2.46 67.06
CA LEU A 6 34.18 -3.16 65.93
C LEU A 6 34.60 -4.50 66.54
N LEU A 7 34.21 -5.64 66.01
CA LEU A 7 35.07 -6.37 65.08
C LEU A 7 35.00 -7.87 65.45
N SER A 8 33.84 -8.52 65.34
CA SER A 8 33.79 -10.00 65.49
C SER A 8 32.69 -10.69 64.68
N ILE A 9 31.90 -9.94 63.92
CA ILE A 9 31.12 -10.49 62.82
C ILE A 9 31.99 -10.29 61.59
N ILE A 10 32.16 -11.35 60.78
CA ILE A 10 32.96 -11.46 59.55
C ILE A 10 34.36 -12.02 59.84
N ILE A 11 34.74 -13.12 59.15
CA ILE A 11 35.92 -14.02 59.31
C ILE A 11 35.58 -15.20 60.24
N CYS A 12 35.54 -16.48 59.88
CA CYS A 12 35.91 -17.26 58.71
C CYS A 12 35.28 -18.68 58.89
N ILE A 13 34.53 -19.23 57.93
CA ILE A 13 34.97 -20.09 56.80
C ILE A 13 34.74 -21.61 57.07
N ASN A 14 34.00 -22.21 56.12
CA ASN A 14 33.99 -23.60 55.62
C ASN A 14 33.43 -24.75 56.47
N ALA A 15 32.41 -25.44 55.93
CA ALA A 15 32.64 -26.38 54.83
C ALA A 15 31.38 -26.74 54.03
N SER A 16 31.51 -26.63 52.69
CA SER A 16 30.81 -27.39 51.62
C SER A 16 29.28 -27.20 51.48
N LEU A 17 28.68 -26.95 50.31
CA LEU A 17 29.02 -27.32 48.95
C LEU A 17 28.65 -26.20 47.96
N SER A 18 29.52 -26.04 46.97
CA SER A 18 29.18 -25.66 45.62
C SER A 18 27.95 -26.43 45.11
N ILE A 19 26.85 -25.73 44.89
CA ILE A 19 25.87 -26.18 43.90
C ILE A 19 25.52 -24.97 43.05
N ALA A 20 26.36 -24.75 42.03
CA ALA A 20 25.89 -24.17 40.79
C ALA A 20 24.88 -25.19 40.21
N GLN A 21 23.64 -25.13 40.69
CA GLN A 21 22.59 -25.98 40.19
C GLN A 21 22.19 -25.39 38.84
N LYS A 22 22.73 -26.02 37.78
CA LYS A 22 22.12 -25.96 36.45
C LYS A 22 20.66 -26.34 36.63
N ILE A 23 19.81 -25.33 36.60
CA ILE A 23 18.36 -25.45 36.53
C ILE A 23 18.06 -26.45 35.40
N SER A 24 17.30 -27.51 35.69
CA SER A 24 16.98 -28.55 34.72
C SER A 24 16.18 -27.96 33.55
N ARG A 25 16.16 -28.66 32.42
CA ARG A 25 15.34 -28.26 31.27
C ARG A 25 13.87 -28.13 31.68
N GLU A 26 13.35 -29.04 32.49
CA GLU A 26 11.97 -28.96 32.98
C GLU A 26 11.76 -27.75 33.90
N GLU A 27 12.73 -27.40 34.74
CA GLU A 27 12.60 -26.26 35.65
C GLU A 27 12.64 -24.91 34.92
N LYS A 28 13.42 -24.79 33.85
CA LYS A 28 13.39 -23.60 32.98
C LYS A 28 12.07 -23.48 32.22
N ILE A 29 11.57 -24.60 31.69
CA ILE A 29 10.24 -24.67 31.07
C ILE A 29 9.19 -24.25 32.11
N LYS A 30 9.23 -24.78 33.33
CA LYS A 30 8.26 -24.46 34.38
C LYS A 30 8.28 -22.98 34.82
N ALA A 31 9.43 -22.32 34.78
CA ALA A 31 9.55 -20.88 35.05
C ALA A 31 8.97 -20.01 33.91
N VAL A 32 9.21 -20.43 32.66
CA VAL A 32 8.61 -19.90 31.42
C VAL A 32 7.08 -20.06 31.45
N GLU A 33 6.63 -21.20 31.92
CA GLU A 33 5.22 -21.55 32.12
C GLU A 33 4.52 -20.64 33.13
N MET A 34 5.10 -20.43 34.32
CA MET A 34 4.54 -19.53 35.35
C MET A 34 4.52 -18.05 34.92
N LEU A 35 5.49 -17.65 34.12
CA LEU A 35 5.56 -16.32 33.49
C LEU A 35 4.42 -16.03 32.55
N SER A 36 4.19 -16.99 31.66
CA SER A 36 3.17 -16.86 30.66
C SER A 36 1.78 -17.00 31.26
N ASP A 37 1.61 -17.61 32.44
CA ASP A 37 0.34 -17.58 33.16
C ASP A 37 0.01 -16.17 33.73
N PHE A 38 1.01 -15.31 33.95
CA PHE A 38 0.82 -13.91 34.37
C PHE A 38 0.54 -12.95 33.21
N PHE A 39 1.08 -13.21 32.01
CA PHE A 39 0.88 -12.38 30.80
C PHE A 39 -0.09 -12.98 29.77
N GLY A 40 -0.59 -14.21 30.00
CA GLY A 40 -1.32 -15.03 29.03
C GLY A 40 -0.35 -15.84 28.14
N ARG A 41 -0.40 -17.18 28.22
CA ARG A 41 0.32 -18.06 27.28
C ARG A 41 -0.29 -17.92 25.89
N PRO A 42 0.51 -17.63 24.86
CA PRO A 42 0.09 -18.01 23.52
C PRO A 42 0.12 -19.55 23.47
N THR A 43 -1.06 -20.16 23.37
CA THR A 43 -1.20 -21.62 23.22
C THR A 43 -0.97 -21.97 21.75
N PRO A 44 -0.11 -22.97 21.44
CA PRO A 44 0.05 -23.43 20.06
C PRO A 44 -1.31 -23.85 19.51
N SER A 45 -1.56 -23.52 18.26
CA SER A 45 -2.70 -24.03 17.52
C SER A 45 -2.72 -25.57 17.60
N LYS A 46 -3.90 -26.17 17.83
CA LYS A 46 -4.03 -27.64 17.86
C LYS A 46 -3.86 -28.27 16.48
N THR A 47 -4.09 -27.49 15.44
CA THR A 47 -4.03 -27.89 14.03
C THR A 47 -3.07 -26.95 13.29
N PRO A 48 -2.30 -27.45 12.30
CA PRO A 48 -1.47 -26.60 11.46
C PRO A 48 -2.28 -25.43 10.90
N VAL A 49 -1.81 -24.21 11.15
CA VAL A 49 -2.39 -23.00 10.57
C VAL A 49 -1.83 -22.86 9.16
N PRO A 50 -2.68 -22.62 8.14
CA PRO A 50 -2.21 -22.31 6.79
C PRO A 50 -1.21 -21.16 6.79
N ASP A 51 -0.20 -21.24 5.92
CA ASP A 51 0.85 -20.24 5.85
C ASP A 51 0.30 -18.88 5.39
N VAL A 52 0.69 -17.81 6.08
CA VAL A 52 0.50 -16.44 5.62
C VAL A 52 1.85 -15.91 5.14
N ILE A 53 1.94 -15.63 3.84
CA ILE A 53 3.13 -15.05 3.24
C ILE A 53 3.30 -13.63 3.80
N SER A 54 4.43 -13.37 4.45
CA SER A 54 4.86 -12.04 4.84
C SER A 54 5.55 -11.35 3.67
N GLU A 55 5.25 -10.07 3.46
CA GLU A 55 5.97 -9.23 2.51
C GLU A 55 7.38 -8.87 3.01
N LYS A 56 7.67 -9.11 4.31
CA LYS A 56 8.98 -8.82 4.93
C LYS A 56 9.96 -9.96 4.66
N GLY A 57 10.83 -9.78 3.67
CA GLY A 57 11.96 -10.69 3.40
C GLY A 57 12.97 -10.74 4.55
N LEU A 58 13.81 -11.79 4.59
CA LEU A 58 14.95 -11.83 5.50
C LEU A 58 15.92 -10.68 5.21
N PRO A 59 16.51 -10.07 6.24
CA PRO A 59 17.47 -9.01 6.04
C PRO A 59 18.74 -9.53 5.35
N ALA A 60 19.29 -8.69 4.49
CA ALA A 60 20.50 -9.01 3.73
C ALA A 60 21.49 -7.84 3.79
N ASN A 61 22.79 -8.16 3.70
CA ASN A 61 23.84 -7.15 3.62
C ASN A 61 23.56 -6.18 2.46
N LEU A 62 23.67 -4.89 2.75
CA LEU A 62 23.32 -3.85 1.80
C LEU A 62 24.53 -3.44 0.97
N ASN A 63 24.39 -3.47 -0.35
CA ASN A 63 25.26 -2.69 -1.22
C ASN A 63 24.94 -1.19 -0.99
N THR A 64 25.89 -0.44 -0.44
CA THR A 64 25.71 0.98 -0.12
C THR A 64 25.31 1.80 -1.33
N ALA A 65 25.81 1.50 -2.54
CA ALA A 65 25.45 2.23 -3.75
C ALA A 65 23.98 2.01 -4.16
N ASP A 66 23.46 0.79 -4.04
CA ASP A 66 22.08 0.48 -4.39
C ASP A 66 21.09 0.96 -3.30
N PHE A 67 21.51 0.88 -2.04
CA PHE A 67 20.77 1.46 -0.93
C PHE A 67 20.66 2.99 -1.07
N ASP A 68 21.73 3.68 -1.45
CA ASP A 68 21.73 5.12 -1.66
C ASP A 68 20.83 5.57 -2.80
N LYS A 69 20.79 4.79 -3.89
CA LYS A 69 19.81 5.01 -4.97
C LYS A 69 18.40 4.90 -4.43
N LYS A 70 18.07 3.80 -3.73
CA LYS A 70 16.73 3.59 -3.15
C LYS A 70 16.33 4.67 -2.15
N LEU A 71 17.27 5.09 -1.34
CA LEU A 71 17.07 6.14 -0.36
C LEU A 71 16.82 7.51 -1.00
N ALA A 72 17.55 7.84 -2.07
CA ALA A 72 17.28 9.05 -2.85
C ALA A 72 15.89 8.99 -3.51
N LEU A 73 15.45 7.81 -3.96
CA LEU A 73 14.08 7.62 -4.47
C LEU A 73 13.03 7.90 -3.40
N PHE A 74 13.22 7.36 -2.20
CA PHE A 74 12.34 7.59 -1.05
C PHE A 74 12.26 9.07 -0.67
N THR A 75 13.40 9.77 -0.54
CA THR A 75 13.37 11.20 -0.16
C THR A 75 12.74 12.10 -1.22
N ASN A 76 12.71 11.66 -2.49
CA ASN A 76 12.08 12.39 -3.59
C ASN A 76 10.59 12.04 -3.79
N SER A 77 10.02 11.11 -3.02
CA SER A 77 8.59 10.78 -3.10
C SER A 77 7.71 11.60 -2.16
N PHE A 78 8.28 12.52 -1.38
CA PHE A 78 7.53 13.34 -0.45
C PHE A 78 6.76 14.44 -1.19
N TYR A 79 5.47 14.56 -0.89
CA TYR A 79 4.63 15.67 -1.32
C TYR A 79 3.75 16.14 -0.16
N PHE A 80 3.11 17.31 -0.28
CA PHE A 80 2.15 17.74 0.71
C PHE A 80 0.80 18.13 0.10
N GLN A 81 -0.26 17.82 0.84
CA GLN A 81 -1.61 18.31 0.63
C GLN A 81 -1.92 19.39 1.66
N GLN A 82 -2.61 20.46 1.26
CA GLN A 82 -3.18 21.37 2.24
C GLN A 82 -4.30 20.65 3.00
N SER A 83 -4.33 20.80 4.32
CA SER A 83 -5.38 20.22 5.16
C SER A 83 -6.74 20.79 4.76
N SER A 84 -7.74 19.92 4.56
CA SER A 84 -9.13 20.35 4.36
C SER A 84 -9.76 20.92 5.65
N PHE A 85 -9.09 20.80 6.79
CA PHE A 85 -9.62 21.19 8.09
C PHE A 85 -9.05 22.52 8.58
N ARG A 86 -7.82 22.89 8.19
CA ARG A 86 -7.14 24.11 8.63
C ARG A 86 -6.18 24.64 7.57
N ASP A 87 -6.28 25.93 7.29
CA ASP A 87 -5.48 26.62 6.27
C ASP A 87 -3.98 26.72 6.60
N ASN A 88 -3.61 26.42 7.85
CA ASN A 88 -2.25 26.49 8.38
C ASN A 88 -1.61 25.11 8.62
N GLU A 89 -2.19 24.06 8.05
CA GLU A 89 -1.69 22.69 8.13
C GLU A 89 -1.44 22.14 6.73
N ALA A 90 -0.28 21.52 6.56
CA ALA A 90 0.07 20.73 5.39
C ALA A 90 0.29 19.28 5.83
N ARG A 91 -0.42 18.36 5.20
CA ARG A 91 -0.24 16.93 5.36
C ARG A 91 0.84 16.48 4.39
N ILE A 92 1.98 16.08 4.92
CA ILE A 92 3.07 15.46 4.18
C ILE A 92 2.79 13.98 4.04
N GLU A 93 2.78 13.53 2.80
CA GLU A 93 2.60 12.15 2.40
C GLU A 93 3.83 11.74 1.57
N ALA A 94 4.16 10.46 1.60
CA ALA A 94 5.17 9.88 0.73
C ALA A 94 4.67 8.55 0.19
N ASP A 95 5.19 8.14 -0.96
CA ASP A 95 4.93 6.81 -1.52
C ASP A 95 5.28 5.71 -0.50
N VAL A 96 4.56 4.59 -0.56
CA VAL A 96 4.93 3.38 0.19
C VAL A 96 6.26 2.87 -0.37
N PHE A 97 7.31 2.94 0.44
CA PHE A 97 8.65 2.59 -0.01
C PHE A 97 9.24 1.46 0.84
N HIS A 98 9.64 0.39 0.17
CA HIS A 98 10.34 -0.72 0.78
C HIS A 98 11.86 -0.52 0.66
N LEU A 99 12.48 0.17 1.62
CA LEU A 99 13.94 0.04 1.77
C LEU A 99 14.23 -1.37 2.31
N PRO A 100 15.29 -2.04 1.83
CA PRO A 100 15.66 -3.31 2.43
C PRO A 100 16.04 -3.08 3.90
N ASN A 101 15.63 -4.01 4.76
CA ASN A 101 15.87 -3.98 6.21
C ASN A 101 15.17 -2.80 6.93
N MET A 102 14.06 -2.29 6.40
CA MET A 102 13.34 -1.12 6.96
C MET A 102 12.99 -1.25 8.44
N ASP A 103 12.57 -2.44 8.86
CA ASP A 103 12.27 -2.78 10.25
C ASP A 103 13.49 -2.62 11.20
N LEU A 104 14.68 -2.53 10.62
CA LEU A 104 15.96 -2.39 11.31
C LEU A 104 16.56 -0.98 11.18
N VAL A 105 15.90 -0.08 10.44
CA VAL A 105 16.30 1.31 10.26
C VAL A 105 15.70 2.18 11.36
N ASN A 106 16.53 2.99 12.01
CA ASN A 106 16.03 4.08 12.86
C ASN A 106 16.12 5.38 12.06
N GLY A 107 15.02 6.10 11.90
CA GLY A 107 15.01 7.40 11.24
C GLY A 107 14.30 8.49 12.04
N GLN A 108 14.52 9.72 11.62
CA GLN A 108 13.98 10.93 12.23
C GLN A 108 13.82 12.01 11.16
N PHE A 109 12.63 12.63 11.13
CA PHE A 109 12.35 13.80 10.30
C PHE A 109 12.43 15.07 11.15
N LEU A 110 13.07 16.09 10.60
CA LEU A 110 13.10 17.42 11.17
C LEU A 110 12.69 18.43 10.09
N TRP A 111 11.54 19.08 10.27
CA TRP A 111 11.07 20.12 9.36
C TRP A 111 11.63 21.48 9.79
N ASN A 112 12.36 22.12 8.88
CA ASN A 112 13.18 23.28 9.21
C ASN A 112 12.55 24.59 8.72
N LYS A 113 11.93 24.58 7.53
CA LYS A 113 11.53 25.80 6.83
C LYS A 113 10.35 25.56 5.89
N ALA A 114 9.41 26.49 5.82
CA ALA A 114 8.37 26.51 4.80
C ALA A 114 8.52 27.78 3.95
N THR A 115 8.30 27.69 2.64
CA THR A 115 8.41 28.84 1.72
C THR A 115 7.09 29.12 1.02
N THR A 116 6.89 30.36 0.62
CA THR A 116 5.68 30.82 -0.07
C THR A 116 5.93 31.06 -1.54
N LYS A 117 4.87 30.93 -2.36
CA LYS A 117 4.97 31.13 -3.83
C LYS A 117 5.35 32.57 -4.17
N GLU A 118 4.93 33.51 -3.32
CA GLU A 118 5.15 34.95 -3.46
C GLU A 118 6.53 35.39 -2.93
N GLY A 119 7.33 34.46 -2.41
CA GLY A 119 8.63 34.74 -1.79
C GLY A 119 8.53 35.00 -0.28
N GLY A 120 9.55 34.53 0.44
CA GLY A 120 9.64 34.57 1.90
C GLY A 120 9.36 33.23 2.57
N THR A 121 9.48 33.20 3.89
CA THR A 121 9.37 31.98 4.71
C THR A 121 8.18 32.04 5.66
N LEU A 122 7.51 30.91 5.84
CA LEU A 122 6.56 30.67 6.93
C LEU A 122 7.29 29.95 8.06
N GLU A 123 7.00 30.36 9.29
CA GLU A 123 7.56 29.72 10.48
C GLU A 123 6.86 28.37 10.72
N ILE A 124 7.64 27.29 10.82
CA ILE A 124 7.12 25.97 11.20
C ILE A 124 6.90 25.94 12.71
N VAL A 125 5.72 25.48 13.14
CA VAL A 125 5.43 25.28 14.57
C VAL A 125 5.98 23.91 14.97
N PRO A 126 6.95 23.84 15.90
CA PRO A 126 7.52 22.56 16.31
C PRO A 126 6.47 21.69 16.98
N ARG A 127 6.43 20.40 16.61
CA ARG A 127 5.66 19.39 17.34
C ARG A 127 6.44 18.92 18.58
N PRO A 128 5.75 18.56 19.67
CA PRO A 128 6.40 18.16 20.93
C PRO A 128 7.13 16.81 20.89
N ASP A 129 6.99 16.01 19.83
CA ASP A 129 7.62 14.68 19.76
C ASP A 129 8.39 14.49 18.44
N GLN A 130 9.68 14.84 18.45
CA GLN A 130 10.60 14.67 17.31
C GLN A 130 11.10 13.22 17.15
N ASN A 131 10.71 12.30 18.05
CA ASN A 131 11.36 10.99 18.19
C ASN A 131 10.52 9.80 17.71
N ARG A 132 9.31 10.02 17.18
CA ARG A 132 8.46 8.92 16.69
C ARG A 132 8.58 8.78 15.18
N MET A 133 9.24 7.70 14.75
CA MET A 133 8.84 7.04 13.50
C MET A 133 7.74 6.03 13.82
N SER A 134 6.53 6.29 13.33
CA SER A 134 5.61 5.20 13.00
C SER A 134 6.22 4.42 11.83
N SER A 135 5.95 3.12 11.73
CA SER A 135 6.36 2.28 10.59
C SER A 135 6.33 3.05 9.25
N MET A 136 7.40 3.03 8.45
CA MET A 136 7.38 3.65 7.11
C MET A 136 6.57 2.85 6.08
N ASP A 137 5.90 1.76 6.50
CA ASP A 137 4.89 1.12 5.67
C ASP A 137 3.77 2.15 5.31
N PHE A 138 3.59 3.19 6.12
CA PHE A 138 2.74 4.34 5.81
C PHE A 138 3.28 5.64 6.43
N PHE A 139 3.87 6.52 5.61
CA PHE A 139 4.32 7.84 6.06
C PHE A 139 3.21 8.89 5.90
N ASN A 140 2.71 9.40 7.02
CA ASN A 140 1.74 10.48 7.06
C ASN A 140 2.06 11.39 8.24
N GLU A 141 2.63 12.55 7.95
CA GLU A 141 2.95 13.55 8.96
C GLU A 141 2.20 14.85 8.65
N VAL A 142 1.77 15.57 9.67
CA VAL A 142 1.13 16.88 9.48
C VAL A 142 2.08 17.95 9.99
N VAL A 143 2.48 18.86 9.11
CA VAL A 143 3.29 20.03 9.44
C VAL A 143 2.38 21.23 9.61
N THR A 144 2.46 21.86 10.77
CA THR A 144 1.74 23.10 11.09
C THR A 144 2.69 24.27 10.90
N TYR A 145 2.23 25.33 10.24
CA TYR A 145 2.98 26.56 10.02
C TYR A 145 2.18 27.77 10.49
N LYS A 146 2.86 28.89 10.75
CA LYS A 146 2.19 30.16 11.05
C LYS A 146 1.71 30.79 9.73
N PRO A 147 0.40 30.99 9.53
CA PRO A 147 -0.10 31.58 8.30
C PRO A 147 0.32 33.06 8.19
N GLN A 148 0.55 33.54 6.97
CA GLN A 148 0.73 34.95 6.66
C GLN A 148 -0.30 35.36 5.61
N ASN A 149 -1.04 36.45 5.87
CA ASN A 149 -2.13 36.90 5.00
C ASN A 149 -1.67 37.08 3.55
N GLY A 150 -2.43 36.49 2.62
CA GLY A 150 -2.17 36.60 1.18
C GLY A 150 -0.99 35.77 0.67
N LYS A 151 -0.38 34.91 1.49
CA LYS A 151 0.73 34.04 1.06
C LYS A 151 0.31 32.58 0.92
N THR A 152 0.76 31.96 -0.16
CA THR A 152 0.43 30.57 -0.50
C THR A 152 1.63 29.68 -0.20
N LEU A 153 1.44 28.62 0.60
CA LEU A 153 2.48 27.61 0.82
C LEU A 153 2.94 26.98 -0.51
N ASN A 154 4.26 26.91 -0.71
CA ASN A 154 4.88 26.39 -1.92
C ASN A 154 5.76 25.16 -1.65
N THR A 155 6.71 25.27 -0.70
CA THR A 155 7.58 24.16 -0.31
C THR A 155 7.71 24.04 1.21
N ILE A 156 8.00 22.82 1.66
CA ILE A 156 8.43 22.52 3.03
C ILE A 156 9.79 21.83 2.94
N GLU A 157 10.79 22.39 3.62
CA GLU A 157 12.16 21.89 3.67
C GLU A 157 12.41 21.22 5.03
N GLY A 158 13.05 20.06 5.01
CA GLY A 158 13.40 19.30 6.20
C GLY A 158 14.69 18.50 6.04
N THR A 159 15.02 17.72 7.06
CA THR A 159 16.15 16.79 7.08
C THR A 159 15.65 15.44 7.57
N PHE A 160 15.90 14.39 6.78
CA PHE A 160 15.74 13.01 7.22
C PHE A 160 17.09 12.48 7.68
N SER A 161 17.19 12.16 8.96
CA SER A 161 18.35 11.51 9.55
C SER A 161 17.99 10.05 9.80
N PHE A 162 18.80 9.11 9.34
CA PHE A 162 18.54 7.70 9.62
C PHE A 162 19.82 6.89 9.77
N THR A 163 19.72 5.82 10.56
CA THR A 163 20.80 4.89 10.88
C THR A 163 20.34 3.47 10.53
N TYR A 164 21.17 2.76 9.79
CA TYR A 164 20.86 1.43 9.28
C TYR A 164 22.05 0.48 9.47
N PRO A 165 21.78 -0.81 9.69
CA PRO A 165 22.82 -1.84 9.70
C PRO A 165 23.35 -2.13 8.29
N THR A 166 24.65 -2.35 8.19
CA THR A 166 25.38 -2.64 6.95
C THR A 166 25.74 -4.11 6.81
N GLU A 167 25.88 -4.81 7.93
CA GLU A 167 26.15 -6.25 8.00
C GLU A 167 25.15 -6.95 8.91
N PHE A 168 24.95 -8.24 8.65
CA PHE A 168 24.13 -9.10 9.50
C PHE A 168 24.85 -10.40 9.79
N LYS A 169 24.76 -10.84 11.04
CA LYS A 169 25.03 -12.22 11.43
C LYS A 169 23.70 -12.91 11.67
N GLN A 170 23.59 -14.17 11.29
CA GLN A 170 22.37 -14.93 11.48
C GLN A 170 22.64 -16.38 11.87
N ILE A 171 21.72 -16.95 12.63
CA ILE A 171 21.63 -18.38 12.89
C ILE A 171 20.24 -18.87 12.50
N THR A 172 20.18 -20.10 11.98
CA THR A 172 18.92 -20.80 11.69
C THR A 172 18.74 -21.93 12.69
N LEU A 173 17.54 -22.02 13.26
CA LEU A 173 17.15 -23.02 14.25
C LEU A 173 15.92 -23.77 13.74
N THR A 174 15.99 -25.10 13.78
CA THR A 174 14.90 -26.01 13.38
C THR A 174 14.49 -26.89 14.54
N LYS A 175 13.45 -27.72 14.38
CA LYS A 175 13.08 -28.74 15.41
C LYS A 175 14.26 -29.65 15.80
N ALA A 176 15.19 -29.92 14.88
CA ALA A 176 16.40 -30.72 15.16
C ALA A 176 17.44 -30.00 16.04
N ASP A 177 17.27 -28.70 16.28
CA ASP A 177 18.14 -27.88 17.11
C ASP A 177 17.60 -27.67 18.53
N ILE A 178 16.46 -28.26 18.88
CA ILE A 178 15.87 -28.15 20.22
C ILE A 178 16.87 -28.62 21.29
N GLY A 179 17.14 -27.75 22.27
CA GLY A 179 18.09 -27.98 23.35
C GLY A 179 19.56 -27.72 23.01
N LYS A 180 19.90 -27.42 21.74
CA LYS A 180 21.25 -27.06 21.31
C LYS A 180 21.47 -25.54 21.44
N GLU A 181 22.71 -25.17 21.76
CA GLU A 181 23.13 -23.78 21.87
C GLU A 181 23.93 -23.39 20.63
N LYS A 182 23.64 -22.23 20.05
CA LYS A 182 24.36 -21.64 18.91
C LYS A 182 24.85 -20.24 19.29
N ASP A 183 26.08 -19.92 18.92
CA ASP A 183 26.65 -18.58 19.09
C ASP A 183 26.21 -17.67 17.94
N LEU A 184 25.83 -16.44 18.27
CA LEU A 184 25.55 -15.35 17.35
C LEU A 184 26.30 -14.12 17.85
N ASP A 185 27.47 -13.86 17.27
CA ASP A 185 28.36 -12.73 17.65
C ASP A 185 28.66 -12.61 19.15
N GLY A 186 28.83 -13.75 19.83
CA GLY A 186 29.06 -13.79 21.28
C GLY A 186 27.79 -13.83 22.12
N GLU A 187 26.60 -13.79 21.52
CA GLU A 187 25.33 -14.10 22.18
C GLU A 187 25.01 -15.58 22.03
N MET A 188 24.70 -16.26 23.13
CA MET A 188 24.34 -17.68 23.08
C MET A 188 22.83 -17.83 22.98
N VAL A 189 22.36 -18.49 21.93
CA VAL A 189 20.94 -18.70 21.68
C VAL A 189 20.60 -20.18 21.73
N LYS A 190 19.51 -20.51 22.43
CA LYS A 190 19.05 -21.88 22.66
C LYS A 190 17.59 -22.04 22.30
N LEU A 191 17.28 -22.89 21.32
CA LEU A 191 15.89 -23.21 21.00
C LEU A 191 15.31 -24.18 22.05
N LEU A 192 14.17 -23.83 22.64
CA LEU A 192 13.48 -24.66 23.64
C LEU A 192 12.37 -25.50 23.01
N SER A 193 11.58 -24.92 22.11
CA SER A 193 10.50 -25.60 21.39
C SER A 193 10.14 -24.89 20.09
N ILE A 194 9.59 -25.64 19.14
CA ILE A 194 8.88 -25.15 17.95
C ILE A 194 7.66 -26.06 17.76
N GLU A 195 6.47 -25.51 17.93
CA GLU A 195 5.20 -26.23 17.90
C GLU A 195 4.17 -25.42 17.09
N ASN A 196 3.82 -25.95 15.91
CA ASN A 196 2.93 -25.30 14.95
C ASN A 196 3.30 -23.83 14.69
N ASP A 197 2.51 -22.90 15.22
CA ASP A 197 2.63 -21.46 15.04
C ASP A 197 3.46 -20.75 16.13
N ILE A 198 4.11 -21.50 17.04
CA ILE A 198 4.87 -20.92 18.17
C ILE A 198 6.28 -21.49 18.27
N ALA A 199 7.25 -20.61 18.52
CA ALA A 199 8.62 -20.95 18.88
C ALA A 199 9.04 -20.28 20.20
N VAL A 200 9.79 -21.01 21.04
CA VAL A 200 10.33 -20.54 22.32
C VAL A 200 11.84 -20.74 22.35
N PHE A 201 12.58 -19.71 22.76
CA PHE A 201 14.04 -19.75 22.81
C PHE A 201 14.62 -18.86 23.92
N GLU A 202 15.82 -19.20 24.38
CA GLU A 202 16.60 -18.44 25.35
C GLU A 202 17.73 -17.69 24.65
N ILE A 203 17.99 -16.45 25.07
CA ILE A 203 19.11 -15.64 24.62
C ILE A 203 19.94 -15.24 25.83
N LYS A 204 21.21 -15.60 25.85
CA LYS A 204 22.18 -15.06 26.80
C LYS A 204 22.96 -13.94 26.12
N ARG A 205 22.57 -12.69 26.40
CA ARG A 205 23.20 -11.49 25.83
C ARG A 205 24.60 -11.27 26.38
N LYS A 206 25.47 -10.70 25.55
CA LYS A 206 26.82 -10.27 25.94
C LYS A 206 26.91 -8.76 26.17
N THR A 207 26.07 -7.98 25.50
CA THR A 207 26.08 -6.51 25.53
C THR A 207 24.65 -5.96 25.55
N GLU A 208 24.45 -4.78 26.14
CA GLU A 208 23.12 -4.13 26.23
C GLU A 208 22.56 -3.66 24.89
N ASP A 209 23.43 -3.34 23.93
CA ASP A 209 23.07 -2.73 22.65
C ASP A 209 22.68 -3.74 21.55
N SER A 210 22.67 -5.04 21.85
CA SER A 210 22.38 -6.10 20.87
C SER A 210 20.89 -6.06 20.47
N ARG A 211 20.59 -5.44 19.33
CA ARG A 211 19.24 -5.46 18.75
C ARG A 211 19.02 -6.73 17.94
N LEU A 212 18.63 -7.83 18.59
CA LEU A 212 18.24 -9.04 17.88
C LEU A 212 16.86 -8.91 17.23
N ASN A 213 16.76 -9.47 16.02
CA ASN A 213 15.54 -9.60 15.24
C ASN A 213 15.25 -11.07 14.96
N TYR A 214 13.97 -11.38 14.82
CA TYR A 214 13.49 -12.76 14.76
C TYR A 214 12.57 -12.90 13.55
N TYR A 215 12.76 -13.98 12.80
CA TYR A 215 11.95 -14.32 11.64
C TYR A 215 11.56 -15.80 11.72
N ALA A 216 10.29 -16.10 11.50
CA ALA A 216 9.81 -17.47 11.35
C ALA A 216 9.55 -17.74 9.86
N LEU A 217 9.94 -18.90 9.36
CA LEU A 217 9.75 -19.27 7.96
C LEU A 217 8.94 -20.57 7.84
N ASN A 218 8.12 -20.65 6.80
CA ASN A 218 7.36 -21.86 6.47
C ASN A 218 8.26 -22.93 5.80
N ALA A 219 7.65 -24.06 5.42
CA ALA A 219 8.37 -25.16 4.78
C ALA A 219 8.96 -24.82 3.40
N LYS A 220 8.47 -23.75 2.75
CA LYS A 220 9.02 -23.23 1.48
C LYS A 220 10.15 -22.22 1.67
N GLY A 221 10.46 -21.87 2.93
CA GLY A 221 11.45 -20.83 3.25
C GLY A 221 10.90 -19.40 3.15
N GLU A 222 9.59 -19.23 3.01
CA GLU A 222 8.93 -17.92 2.96
C GLU A 222 8.72 -17.39 4.39
N PRO A 223 8.93 -16.09 4.61
CA PRO A 223 8.74 -15.48 5.92
C PRO A 223 7.27 -15.43 6.31
N LEU A 224 7.01 -15.65 7.60
CA LEU A 224 5.71 -15.57 8.23
C LEU A 224 5.60 -14.27 9.02
N GLN A 225 4.41 -13.68 9.03
CA GLN A 225 4.12 -12.56 9.94
C GLN A 225 4.17 -13.06 11.38
N LEU A 226 4.78 -12.29 12.28
CA LEU A 226 4.99 -12.71 13.67
C LEU A 226 4.75 -11.60 14.70
N GLU A 227 4.40 -12.05 15.90
CA GLU A 227 4.30 -11.27 17.12
C GLU A 227 5.34 -11.80 18.11
N VAL A 228 6.09 -10.88 18.74
CA VAL A 228 7.16 -11.22 19.68
C VAL A 228 6.80 -10.73 21.05
N ILE A 229 6.77 -11.65 22.02
CA ILE A 229 6.65 -11.31 23.43
C ILE A 229 7.99 -11.62 24.07
N ARG A 230 8.65 -10.57 24.60
CA ARG A 230 9.87 -10.70 25.38
C ARG A 230 9.48 -10.71 26.85
N SER A 231 9.84 -11.77 27.55
CA SER A 231 9.73 -11.79 29.01
C SER A 231 11.12 -11.59 29.59
N GLU A 232 11.48 -10.32 29.79
CA GLU A 232 12.63 -9.95 30.61
C GLU A 232 12.15 -9.86 32.06
N VAL A 233 11.90 -11.00 32.70
CA VAL A 233 11.52 -10.99 34.11
C VAL A 233 12.61 -11.71 34.91
N PRO A 234 13.39 -10.93 35.67
CA PRO A 234 14.34 -11.42 36.65
C PRO A 234 13.85 -12.53 37.57
N LYS A 235 14.67 -13.55 37.79
CA LYS A 235 14.34 -14.66 38.71
C LYS A 235 13.97 -14.19 40.13
N SER A 236 14.53 -13.06 40.56
CA SER A 236 14.26 -12.43 41.85
C SER A 236 12.86 -11.84 41.98
N ILE A 237 12.24 -11.37 40.87
CA ILE A 237 10.89 -10.79 40.90
C ILE A 237 9.84 -11.87 41.17
N TYR A 238 10.01 -13.09 40.64
CA TYR A 238 9.11 -14.21 40.96
C TYR A 238 9.13 -14.57 42.43
N SER A 239 10.31 -14.66 43.03
CA SER A 239 10.44 -15.04 44.43
C SER A 239 9.73 -14.07 45.39
N ILE A 240 9.57 -12.80 44.97
CA ILE A 240 8.89 -11.77 45.75
C ILE A 240 7.39 -11.81 45.49
N LEU A 241 6.96 -11.95 44.23
CA LEU A 241 5.54 -12.05 43.88
C LEU A 241 4.88 -13.32 44.44
N ASP A 242 5.58 -14.45 44.42
CA ASP A 242 5.11 -15.74 44.93
C ASP A 242 4.93 -15.72 46.46
N LYS A 243 5.77 -14.93 47.16
CA LYS A 243 5.70 -14.78 48.61
C LYS A 243 4.69 -13.73 49.07
N ASP A 244 4.64 -12.58 48.39
CA ASP A 244 3.97 -11.38 48.89
C ASP A 244 2.72 -10.99 48.08
N GLY A 245 2.42 -11.67 46.96
CA GLY A 245 1.29 -11.41 46.07
C GLY A 245 1.36 -10.08 45.29
N LYS A 246 2.28 -9.19 45.68
CA LYS A 246 2.59 -7.90 45.05
C LYS A 246 4.01 -7.48 45.43
N ILE A 247 4.64 -6.61 44.64
CA ILE A 247 5.99 -6.10 44.96
C ILE A 247 5.90 -5.01 46.04
N PRO A 248 6.50 -5.19 47.24
CA PRO A 248 6.47 -4.18 48.30
C PRO A 248 7.25 -2.91 47.93
N GLU A 249 6.74 -1.73 48.31
CA GLU A 249 7.31 -0.43 47.90
C GLU A 249 8.76 -0.21 48.35
N ALA A 250 9.10 -0.72 49.54
CA ALA A 250 10.46 -0.68 50.07
C ALA A 250 11.47 -1.51 49.25
N ARG A 251 11.00 -2.48 48.45
CA ARG A 251 11.83 -3.38 47.63
C ARG A 251 11.90 -2.97 46.17
N LYS A 252 11.10 -2.01 45.72
CA LYS A 252 11.15 -1.51 44.33
C LYS A 252 12.50 -0.91 43.97
N LYS A 253 13.10 -0.13 44.89
CA LYS A 253 14.42 0.47 44.68
C LYS A 253 15.54 -0.58 44.60
N GLU A 254 15.51 -1.58 45.49
CA GLU A 254 16.45 -2.71 45.49
C GLU A 254 16.32 -3.57 44.22
N LEU A 255 15.10 -3.69 43.67
CA LEU A 255 14.85 -4.39 42.41
C LEU A 255 15.40 -3.62 41.20
N VAL A 256 15.26 -2.29 41.16
CA VAL A 256 15.86 -1.44 40.14
C VAL A 256 17.38 -1.53 40.16
N ASP A 257 17.99 -1.51 41.35
CA ASP A 257 19.45 -1.65 41.48
C ASP A 257 19.94 -3.07 41.11
N LYS A 258 19.10 -4.10 41.31
CA LYS A 258 19.36 -5.47 40.86
C LYS A 258 19.17 -5.66 39.35
N PHE A 259 18.35 -4.84 38.69
CA PHE A 259 18.06 -4.95 37.25
C PHE A 259 19.33 -4.85 36.39
N ASP A 260 20.34 -4.12 36.86
CA ASP A 260 21.67 -4.07 36.22
C ASP A 260 22.44 -5.40 36.28
N ASP A 261 22.28 -6.20 37.34
CA ASP A 261 22.87 -7.54 37.44
C ASP A 261 22.08 -8.61 36.66
N LEU A 262 20.79 -8.37 36.43
CA LEU A 262 19.86 -9.26 35.73
C LEU A 262 20.07 -9.27 34.21
N ARG A 263 20.81 -8.29 33.67
CA ARG A 263 21.32 -8.30 32.29
C ARG A 263 22.22 -9.51 31.97
N LYS A 264 22.71 -10.24 32.99
CA LYS A 264 23.54 -11.45 32.84
C LYS A 264 22.72 -12.75 32.79
N GLU A 265 21.41 -12.73 33.09
CA GLU A 265 20.52 -13.90 33.02
C GLU A 265 19.98 -14.10 31.60
N PRO A 266 19.71 -15.34 31.16
CA PRO A 266 19.15 -15.60 29.84
C PRO A 266 17.72 -15.05 29.71
N ILE A 267 17.47 -14.32 28.63
CA ILE A 267 16.18 -13.76 28.25
C ILE A 267 15.38 -14.83 27.53
N ILE A 268 14.16 -15.10 27.99
CA ILE A 268 13.24 -15.99 27.28
C ILE A 268 12.40 -15.16 26.32
N SER A 269 12.39 -15.58 25.05
CA SER A 269 11.61 -14.97 23.99
C SER A 269 10.62 -15.97 23.40
N TYR A 270 9.42 -15.46 23.10
CA TYR A 270 8.35 -16.20 22.44
C TYR A 270 8.04 -15.51 21.11
N VAL A 271 7.94 -16.32 20.06
CA VAL A 271 7.51 -15.87 18.73
C VAL A 271 6.27 -16.65 18.36
N LYS A 272 5.17 -15.93 18.10
CA LYS A 272 3.95 -16.48 17.52
C LYS A 272 3.85 -16.02 16.07
N ALA A 273 3.73 -16.95 15.14
CA ALA A 273 3.63 -16.67 13.71
C ALA A 273 2.19 -16.90 13.19
N LEU A 274 1.82 -16.26 12.07
CA LEU A 274 0.59 -16.57 11.35
C LEU A 274 0.86 -17.67 10.31
N GLY A 275 0.97 -18.91 10.78
CA GLY A 275 1.27 -20.07 9.94
C GLY A 275 2.13 -21.10 10.66
N THR A 276 2.43 -22.22 9.99
CA THR A 276 3.23 -23.28 10.61
C THR A 276 4.73 -22.98 10.46
N ILE A 277 5.43 -22.85 11.59
CA ILE A 277 6.86 -22.56 11.66
C ILE A 277 7.65 -23.83 11.32
N ALA A 278 8.38 -23.80 10.20
CA ALA A 278 9.35 -24.84 9.85
C ALA A 278 10.75 -24.53 10.44
N GLN A 279 11.13 -23.24 10.44
CA GLN A 279 12.42 -22.78 10.93
C GLN A 279 12.31 -21.37 11.54
N LEU A 280 13.16 -21.10 12.55
CA LEU A 280 13.33 -19.81 13.17
C LEU A 280 14.72 -19.26 12.81
N VAL A 281 14.77 -18.09 12.21
CA VAL A 281 16.01 -17.36 11.90
C VAL A 281 16.15 -16.21 12.89
N ILE A 282 17.30 -16.13 13.53
CA ILE A 282 17.65 -15.07 14.48
C ILE A 282 18.79 -14.27 13.90
N VAL A 283 18.59 -12.97 13.79
CA VAL A 283 19.49 -12.03 13.11
C VAL A 283 20.00 -11.00 14.10
N GLN A 284 21.32 -10.79 14.09
CA GLN A 284 21.99 -9.70 14.79
C GLN A 284 22.56 -8.71 13.76
N PRO A 285 22.04 -7.47 13.73
CA PRO A 285 22.63 -6.39 12.95
C PRO A 285 24.03 -6.05 13.49
N LYS A 286 24.99 -5.90 12.59
CA LYS A 286 26.38 -5.52 12.89
C LYS A 286 26.82 -4.41 11.92
N GLY A 287 27.64 -3.49 12.44
CA GLY A 287 28.12 -2.34 11.66
C GLY A 287 26.99 -1.38 11.28
N THR A 288 26.99 -0.17 11.81
CA THR A 288 25.96 0.83 11.49
C THR A 288 26.52 1.93 10.61
N SER A 289 25.68 2.42 9.71
CA SER A 289 25.92 3.63 8.93
C SER A 289 24.81 4.62 9.24
N SER A 290 25.16 5.89 9.37
CA SER A 290 24.22 6.98 9.62
C SER A 290 24.33 8.00 8.51
N LYS A 291 23.18 8.49 8.04
CA LYS A 291 23.10 9.52 7.00
C LYS A 291 22.09 10.59 7.36
N LYS A 292 22.33 11.79 6.85
CA LYS A 292 21.41 12.93 6.90
C LYS A 292 21.15 13.39 5.48
N ILE A 293 19.89 13.48 5.10
CA ILE A 293 19.48 13.85 3.75
C ILE A 293 18.56 15.07 3.84
N PRO A 294 18.87 16.16 3.09
CA PRO A 294 17.93 17.26 2.96
C PRO A 294 16.72 16.81 2.13
N ILE A 295 15.52 17.16 2.58
CA ILE A 295 14.26 16.89 1.90
C ILE A 295 13.59 18.21 1.55
N VAL A 296 13.10 18.31 0.33
CA VAL A 296 12.24 19.42 -0.11
C VAL A 296 10.94 18.83 -0.61
N VAL A 297 9.85 19.19 0.05
CA VAL A 297 8.50 18.72 -0.21
C VAL A 297 7.74 19.81 -0.94
N HIS A 298 7.10 19.45 -2.04
CA HIS A 298 6.37 20.37 -2.90
C HIS A 298 4.86 20.09 -2.84
N ARG A 299 4.04 21.11 -3.15
CA ARG A 299 2.57 20.99 -3.25
C ARG A 299 2.15 20.02 -4.35
N THR A 300 2.98 19.91 -5.38
CA THR A 300 2.86 18.97 -6.49
C THR A 300 4.07 18.05 -6.35
N PRO A 301 3.93 16.73 -6.37
CA PRO A 301 5.07 15.84 -6.17
C PRO A 301 6.18 16.14 -7.20
N ASP A 302 7.44 16.21 -6.77
CA ASP A 302 8.59 16.42 -7.66
C ASP A 302 9.31 15.08 -7.89
N PHE A 303 8.80 14.26 -8.80
CA PHE A 303 9.34 12.92 -9.07
C PHE A 303 10.53 12.92 -10.04
N GLN A 304 11.47 13.85 -9.91
CA GLN A 304 12.57 14.05 -10.87
C GLN A 304 13.62 12.92 -10.93
N HIS A 305 13.71 12.05 -9.94
CA HIS A 305 14.79 11.04 -9.86
C HIS A 305 14.30 9.61 -9.61
N GLY A 306 13.02 9.37 -9.84
CA GLY A 306 12.27 8.14 -9.55
C GLY A 306 12.60 6.88 -10.38
N GLU A 307 13.82 6.66 -10.85
CA GLU A 307 14.17 5.40 -11.55
C GLU A 307 14.73 4.38 -10.56
N THR A 308 13.87 3.49 -10.06
CA THR A 308 14.02 2.01 -10.07
C THR A 308 13.15 1.35 -8.97
N THR A 309 12.41 0.31 -9.34
CA THR A 309 11.59 -0.59 -8.48
C THR A 309 10.30 -0.05 -7.84
N LEU A 310 9.57 0.84 -8.52
CA LEU A 310 8.10 0.85 -8.48
C LEU A 310 7.59 0.39 -9.85
N SER A 311 7.93 -0.84 -10.25
CA SER A 311 7.78 -1.28 -11.65
C SER A 311 6.34 -1.52 -12.08
N HIS A 312 5.35 -1.52 -11.18
CA HIS A 312 3.95 -1.81 -11.54
C HIS A 312 2.93 -0.77 -11.09
N GLU A 313 3.20 0.04 -10.07
CA GLU A 313 2.21 1.02 -9.59
C GLU A 313 2.27 2.37 -10.32
N ARG A 314 3.45 2.73 -10.87
CA ARG A 314 3.67 3.97 -11.63
C ARG A 314 3.34 3.86 -13.11
N TYR A 315 3.25 2.62 -13.61
CA TYR A 315 3.04 2.33 -15.01
C TYR A 315 1.75 1.55 -15.20
N GLU A 316 1.03 1.84 -16.28
CA GLU A 316 -0.14 1.06 -16.64
C GLU A 316 0.33 -0.29 -17.19
N ASN A 317 0.03 -1.40 -16.51
CA ASN A 317 0.30 -2.75 -17.01
C ASN A 317 -0.80 -3.18 -17.98
N LEU A 318 -1.01 -2.38 -19.02
CA LEU A 318 -2.00 -2.64 -20.05
C LEU A 318 -1.31 -3.24 -21.27
N PRO A 319 -1.90 -4.26 -21.91
CA PRO A 319 -1.39 -4.78 -23.17
C PRO A 319 -1.37 -3.65 -24.21
N THR A 320 -0.35 -3.66 -25.08
CA THR A 320 -0.27 -2.72 -26.21
C THR A 320 -1.57 -2.80 -27.00
N ILE A 321 -2.27 -1.67 -27.07
CA ILE A 321 -3.55 -1.58 -27.77
C ILE A 321 -3.27 -1.81 -29.25
N LYS A 322 -3.96 -2.79 -29.83
CA LYS A 322 -3.98 -3.01 -31.28
C LYS A 322 -5.38 -2.68 -31.75
N TYR A 323 -5.48 -1.64 -32.58
CA TYR A 323 -6.70 -1.29 -33.26
C TYR A 323 -6.87 -2.15 -34.49
N ASP A 324 -8.08 -2.66 -34.69
CA ASP A 324 -8.39 -3.42 -35.89
C ASP A 324 -8.80 -2.46 -37.01
N LYS A 325 -8.41 -2.78 -38.23
CA LYS A 325 -8.99 -2.16 -39.42
C LYS A 325 -10.25 -2.94 -39.78
N ILE A 326 -11.41 -2.35 -39.50
CA ILE A 326 -12.70 -3.01 -39.68
C ILE A 326 -13.30 -2.59 -41.03
N ALA A 327 -13.82 -3.55 -41.80
CA ALA A 327 -14.54 -3.20 -43.02
C ALA A 327 -15.95 -2.72 -42.66
N GLU A 328 -16.49 -1.77 -43.42
CA GLU A 328 -17.87 -1.30 -43.24
C GLU A 328 -18.89 -2.45 -43.31
N ALA A 329 -18.61 -3.47 -44.13
CA ALA A 329 -19.41 -4.69 -44.23
C ALA A 329 -19.48 -5.48 -42.92
N ASP A 330 -18.48 -5.40 -42.04
CA ASP A 330 -18.49 -6.11 -40.74
C ASP A 330 -19.53 -5.50 -39.78
N LEU A 331 -19.85 -4.21 -39.94
CA LEU A 331 -20.95 -3.53 -39.24
C LEU A 331 -22.34 -3.93 -39.79
N ALA A 332 -22.40 -4.76 -40.84
CA ALA A 332 -23.65 -5.36 -41.31
C ALA A 332 -24.22 -6.40 -40.32
N ASN A 333 -23.34 -7.05 -39.55
CA ASN A 333 -23.69 -8.19 -38.70
C ASN A 333 -23.97 -7.83 -37.24
N LEU A 334 -24.19 -6.55 -36.93
CA LEU A 334 -24.53 -6.12 -35.57
C LEU A 334 -25.90 -6.68 -35.16
N THR A 335 -25.96 -7.33 -34.00
CA THR A 335 -27.19 -7.97 -33.51
C THR A 335 -27.78 -7.18 -32.36
N ILE A 336 -29.09 -6.93 -32.43
CA ILE A 336 -29.86 -6.29 -31.35
C ILE A 336 -30.79 -7.35 -30.74
N LYS A 337 -30.76 -7.50 -29.41
CA LYS A 337 -31.62 -8.43 -28.68
C LYS A 337 -32.26 -7.78 -27.46
N ALA A 338 -33.37 -8.35 -27.02
CA ALA A 338 -34.00 -8.00 -25.76
C ALA A 338 -33.41 -8.84 -24.60
N ASP A 339 -33.39 -8.27 -23.41
CA ASP A 339 -32.97 -8.87 -22.14
C ASP A 339 -33.73 -8.19 -20.98
N ARG A 340 -33.44 -8.58 -19.74
CA ARG A 340 -33.98 -7.99 -18.50
C ARG A 340 -32.86 -7.48 -17.60
N THR A 341 -33.15 -6.44 -16.83
CA THR A 341 -32.26 -5.98 -15.74
C THR A 341 -32.22 -7.00 -14.59
N ASN A 342 -31.14 -6.96 -13.80
CA ASN A 342 -30.96 -7.82 -12.62
C ASN A 342 -31.09 -7.04 -11.29
N ASP A 343 -31.78 -5.90 -11.31
CA ASP A 343 -31.94 -4.97 -10.19
C ASP A 343 -33.20 -5.25 -9.35
N GLY A 344 -33.72 -6.48 -9.40
CA GLY A 344 -34.97 -6.88 -8.74
C GLY A 344 -36.25 -6.43 -9.46
N LEU A 345 -36.20 -5.36 -10.26
CA LEU A 345 -37.35 -4.82 -11.01
C LEU A 345 -37.62 -5.56 -12.34
N ASN A 346 -36.62 -6.25 -12.90
CA ASN A 346 -36.76 -6.98 -14.17
C ASN A 346 -37.25 -6.09 -15.34
N ASN A 347 -36.76 -4.85 -15.40
CA ASN A 347 -37.10 -3.92 -16.47
C ASN A 347 -36.52 -4.37 -17.82
N HIS A 348 -37.17 -3.96 -18.91
CA HIS A 348 -36.71 -4.30 -20.26
C HIS A 348 -35.37 -3.64 -20.56
N LYS A 349 -34.45 -4.44 -21.06
CA LYS A 349 -33.13 -4.01 -21.51
C LYS A 349 -32.98 -4.40 -22.98
N ILE A 350 -32.50 -3.49 -23.80
CA ILE A 350 -32.12 -3.80 -25.18
C ILE A 350 -30.61 -3.74 -25.28
N ILE A 351 -30.03 -4.72 -25.97
CA ILE A 351 -28.59 -4.93 -26.07
C ILE A 351 -28.21 -4.94 -27.55
N LEU A 352 -27.41 -3.98 -27.97
CA LEU A 352 -26.65 -3.98 -29.22
C LEU A 352 -25.32 -4.68 -28.99
N SER A 353 -25.05 -5.74 -29.76
CA SER A 353 -23.75 -6.42 -29.75
C SER A 353 -22.82 -5.77 -30.77
N MET A 354 -21.61 -5.44 -30.33
CA MET A 354 -20.58 -4.78 -31.13
C MET A 354 -19.56 -5.81 -31.65
N PRO A 355 -18.75 -5.47 -32.67
CA PRO A 355 -17.62 -6.31 -33.04
C PRO A 355 -16.70 -6.50 -31.83
N ASN A 356 -16.13 -7.70 -31.69
CA ASN A 356 -15.18 -8.01 -30.63
C ASN A 356 -13.81 -7.38 -30.95
N SER A 357 -13.77 -6.06 -30.93
CA SER A 357 -12.61 -5.22 -31.25
C SER A 357 -12.48 -4.10 -30.21
N PHE A 358 -11.25 -3.59 -30.06
CA PHE A 358 -10.96 -2.44 -29.21
C PHE A 358 -11.65 -1.16 -29.70
N ASN A 359 -11.92 -1.03 -31.00
CA ASN A 359 -12.58 0.12 -31.59
C ASN A 359 -14.00 0.34 -31.01
N SER A 360 -14.65 -0.74 -30.56
CA SER A 360 -16.02 -0.71 -30.04
C SER A 360 -16.20 0.11 -28.78
N ALA A 361 -15.14 0.34 -27.99
CA ALA A 361 -15.20 1.19 -26.81
C ALA A 361 -15.43 2.68 -27.17
N PHE A 362 -15.05 3.07 -28.38
CA PHE A 362 -15.10 4.46 -28.85
C PHE A 362 -16.31 4.74 -29.76
N ALA A 363 -17.18 3.76 -29.98
CA ALA A 363 -18.38 3.94 -30.78
C ALA A 363 -19.37 4.87 -30.06
N LYS A 364 -19.98 5.78 -30.81
CA LYS A 364 -21.07 6.63 -30.32
C LYS A 364 -22.39 5.97 -30.72
N VAL A 365 -23.22 5.62 -29.74
CA VAL A 365 -24.48 4.90 -29.98
C VAL A 365 -25.64 5.68 -29.38
N GLU A 366 -26.67 5.91 -30.19
CA GLU A 366 -27.90 6.57 -29.78
C GLU A 366 -29.11 5.71 -30.18
N PHE A 367 -30.05 5.56 -29.25
CA PHE A 367 -31.32 4.88 -29.51
C PHE A 367 -32.39 5.93 -29.80
N LYS A 368 -32.84 5.99 -31.05
CA LYS A 368 -33.80 6.98 -31.56
C LYS A 368 -35.17 6.34 -31.79
N ASP A 369 -36.20 7.16 -31.71
CA ASP A 369 -37.59 6.80 -32.02
C ASP A 369 -38.07 5.54 -31.27
N VAL A 370 -37.61 5.35 -30.03
CA VAL A 370 -37.95 4.16 -29.25
C VAL A 370 -39.38 4.26 -28.76
N VAL A 371 -40.20 3.28 -29.14
CA VAL A 371 -41.58 3.13 -28.71
C VAL A 371 -41.76 1.74 -28.12
N ALA A 372 -42.22 1.68 -26.87
CA ALA A 372 -42.72 0.46 -26.25
C ALA A 372 -44.25 0.43 -26.35
N THR A 373 -44.83 -0.71 -26.72
CA THR A 373 -46.28 -0.90 -26.77
C THR A 373 -46.73 -1.98 -25.79
N ASP A 374 -47.80 -1.72 -25.06
CA ASP A 374 -48.47 -2.65 -24.16
C ASP A 374 -49.95 -2.79 -24.58
N ALA A 375 -50.41 -4.01 -24.85
CA ALA A 375 -51.76 -4.31 -25.34
C ALA A 375 -52.21 -3.42 -26.53
N GLY A 376 -51.27 -3.06 -27.41
CA GLY A 376 -51.51 -2.24 -28.60
C GLY A 376 -51.54 -0.72 -28.37
N LYS A 377 -51.26 -0.24 -27.15
CA LYS A 377 -51.13 1.19 -26.83
C LYS A 377 -49.67 1.58 -26.63
N ASN A 378 -49.30 2.78 -27.08
CA ASN A 378 -47.97 3.32 -26.83
C ASN A 378 -47.79 3.61 -25.34
N SER A 379 -46.65 3.17 -24.81
CA SER A 379 -46.24 3.41 -23.45
C SER A 379 -45.49 4.74 -23.33
N PRO A 380 -45.61 5.49 -22.20
CA PRO A 380 -44.95 6.78 -22.02
C PRO A 380 -43.43 6.70 -21.70
N TYR A 381 -42.79 5.55 -21.86
CA TYR A 381 -41.40 5.33 -21.43
C TYR A 381 -40.39 5.89 -22.43
N THR A 382 -39.43 6.66 -21.91
CA THR A 382 -38.29 7.16 -22.69
C THR A 382 -37.07 6.25 -22.48
N PRO A 383 -36.24 6.07 -23.52
CA PRO A 383 -34.97 5.37 -23.37
C PRO A 383 -34.00 6.23 -22.53
N GLN A 384 -33.32 5.61 -21.56
CA GLN A 384 -32.08 6.20 -21.02
C GLN A 384 -30.92 5.97 -21.99
N GLY A 385 -29.88 6.80 -21.93
CA GLY A 385 -28.74 6.75 -22.84
C GLY A 385 -28.08 5.36 -22.97
N ALA A 386 -27.25 5.19 -24.01
CA ALA A 386 -26.58 3.92 -24.27
C ALA A 386 -25.41 3.68 -23.30
N PHE A 387 -25.50 2.65 -22.47
CA PHE A 387 -24.43 2.23 -21.56
C PHE A 387 -23.55 1.19 -22.23
N TYR A 388 -22.24 1.46 -22.30
CA TYR A 388 -21.25 0.53 -22.82
C TYR A 388 -20.81 -0.49 -21.76
N ASP A 389 -20.82 -1.77 -22.13
CA ASP A 389 -20.24 -2.87 -21.36
C ASP A 389 -19.02 -3.44 -22.11
N ASN A 390 -17.86 -3.35 -21.48
CA ASN A 390 -16.58 -3.77 -22.02
C ASN A 390 -16.44 -5.31 -22.15
N LYS A 391 -17.23 -6.09 -21.41
CA LYS A 391 -17.21 -7.57 -21.43
C LYS A 391 -18.66 -8.06 -21.31
N PRO A 392 -19.44 -8.02 -22.41
CA PRO A 392 -19.03 -8.63 -23.69
C PRO A 392 -18.97 -7.71 -24.92
N LYS A 393 -18.61 -6.43 -24.78
CA LYS A 393 -18.62 -5.41 -25.86
C LYS A 393 -20.04 -5.14 -26.37
N THR A 394 -20.89 -4.61 -25.50
CA THR A 394 -22.27 -4.29 -25.87
C THR A 394 -22.62 -2.86 -25.49
N PHE A 395 -23.56 -2.27 -26.23
CA PHE A 395 -24.28 -1.10 -25.76
C PHE A 395 -25.65 -1.54 -25.32
N SER A 396 -26.10 -1.04 -24.19
CA SER A 396 -27.44 -1.33 -23.71
C SER A 396 -28.18 -0.08 -23.31
N PHE A 397 -29.48 -0.08 -23.54
CA PHE A 397 -30.35 0.91 -22.94
C PHE A 397 -31.47 0.23 -22.19
N ARG A 398 -32.00 0.98 -21.23
CA ARG A 398 -33.12 0.59 -20.38
C ARG A 398 -34.29 1.52 -20.66
N LEU A 399 -35.48 0.95 -20.66
CA LEU A 399 -36.72 1.72 -20.56
C LEU A 399 -37.02 1.93 -19.08
N ASP A 400 -37.19 3.17 -18.66
CA ASP A 400 -37.55 3.50 -17.28
C ASP A 400 -38.96 4.08 -17.17
N PRO A 401 -39.72 3.72 -16.11
CA PRO A 401 -41.00 4.34 -15.83
C PRO A 401 -40.82 5.78 -15.36
N PRO A 402 -41.80 6.67 -15.59
CA PRO A 402 -41.84 7.95 -14.90
C PRO A 402 -41.87 7.68 -13.38
N GLY A 403 -40.80 8.07 -12.67
CA GLY A 403 -40.68 7.88 -11.21
C GLY A 403 -39.96 6.62 -10.74
N GLY A 404 -39.31 5.84 -11.63
CA GLY A 404 -38.23 4.90 -11.29
C GLY A 404 -38.59 3.55 -10.64
N ASP A 405 -39.72 3.43 -9.95
CA ASP A 405 -39.96 2.32 -9.00
C ASP A 405 -40.97 1.25 -9.44
N GLN A 406 -41.39 1.23 -10.71
CA GLN A 406 -42.40 0.27 -11.20
C GLN A 406 -41.86 -0.63 -12.33
N PRO A 407 -42.14 -1.94 -12.30
CA PRO A 407 -41.77 -2.82 -13.40
C PRO A 407 -42.56 -2.46 -14.67
N ILE A 408 -41.86 -2.43 -15.80
CA ILE A 408 -42.50 -2.22 -17.10
C ILE A 408 -42.92 -3.55 -17.70
N ASP A 409 -44.21 -3.68 -18.03
CA ASP A 409 -44.74 -4.74 -18.90
C ASP A 409 -45.10 -4.09 -20.24
N ALA A 410 -44.28 -4.35 -21.25
CA ALA A 410 -44.51 -3.97 -22.64
C ALA A 410 -44.48 -5.26 -23.46
N ASP A 411 -45.29 -5.37 -24.50
CA ASP A 411 -45.38 -6.56 -25.36
C ASP A 411 -44.40 -6.51 -26.55
N LEU A 412 -43.98 -5.29 -26.93
CA LEU A 412 -43.14 -5.05 -28.08
C LEU A 412 -42.40 -3.73 -27.94
N ILE A 413 -41.13 -3.71 -28.32
CA ILE A 413 -40.30 -2.50 -28.32
C ILE A 413 -39.71 -2.32 -29.72
N LYS A 414 -39.92 -1.14 -30.30
CA LYS A 414 -39.46 -0.76 -31.64
C LYS A 414 -38.67 0.53 -31.59
N GLY A 415 -37.80 0.72 -32.57
CA GLY A 415 -37.06 1.98 -32.73
C GLY A 415 -35.92 1.81 -33.72
N LYS A 416 -34.95 2.72 -33.64
CA LYS A 416 -33.72 2.68 -34.41
C LYS A 416 -32.51 2.84 -33.50
N VAL A 417 -31.40 2.24 -33.90
CA VAL A 417 -30.09 2.48 -33.29
C VAL A 417 -29.23 3.20 -34.30
N GLU A 418 -28.81 4.41 -33.98
CA GLU A 418 -27.77 5.10 -34.71
C GLU A 418 -26.43 4.79 -34.06
N ILE A 419 -25.49 4.30 -34.86
CA ILE A 419 -24.14 3.97 -34.42
C ILE A 419 -23.15 4.70 -35.31
N THR A 420 -22.28 5.50 -34.70
CA THR A 420 -21.10 6.08 -35.32
C THR A 420 -19.86 5.34 -34.80
N TYR A 421 -19.27 4.50 -35.64
CA TYR A 421 -18.20 3.57 -35.29
C TYR A 421 -16.86 3.97 -35.93
N PRO A 422 -15.74 3.94 -35.19
CA PRO A 422 -14.42 4.21 -35.75
C PRO A 422 -13.87 2.94 -36.41
N VAL A 423 -13.86 2.91 -37.75
CA VAL A 423 -13.39 1.74 -38.53
C VAL A 423 -11.87 1.74 -38.73
N GLU A 424 -11.23 2.89 -38.52
CA GLU A 424 -9.78 3.05 -38.61
C GLU A 424 -9.31 4.04 -37.54
N ILE A 425 -8.42 3.57 -36.65
CA ILE A 425 -7.80 4.36 -35.59
C ILE A 425 -6.29 4.32 -35.79
N THR A 426 -5.66 5.49 -35.74
CA THR A 426 -4.20 5.65 -35.77
C THR A 426 -3.71 6.26 -34.47
N THR A 427 -2.53 5.84 -34.02
CA THR A 427 -1.85 6.42 -32.86
C THR A 427 -0.76 7.37 -33.32
N GLU A 428 -0.85 8.63 -32.92
CA GLU A 428 0.19 9.63 -33.13
C GLU A 428 1.12 9.67 -31.91
N ILE A 429 2.44 9.58 -32.14
CA ILE A 429 3.46 9.62 -31.10
C ILE A 429 4.19 10.95 -31.16
N LEU A 430 4.08 11.75 -30.12
CA LEU A 430 4.62 13.11 -30.05
C LEU A 430 5.64 13.24 -28.92
N PRO A 431 6.86 13.73 -29.17
CA PRO A 431 7.80 14.03 -28.10
C PRO A 431 7.35 15.28 -27.33
N VAL A 432 7.48 15.28 -26.00
CA VAL A 432 7.01 16.39 -25.15
C VAL A 432 7.73 17.72 -25.38
N ASN A 433 8.93 17.65 -25.97
CA ASN A 433 9.76 18.83 -26.25
C ASN A 433 9.51 19.42 -27.64
N ALA A 434 8.63 18.83 -28.46
CA ALA A 434 8.26 19.40 -29.76
C ALA A 434 7.04 20.32 -29.62
N PRO A 435 7.01 21.46 -30.33
CA PRO A 435 5.80 22.27 -30.43
C PRO A 435 4.62 21.44 -30.93
N SER A 436 3.49 21.54 -30.24
CA SER A 436 2.25 20.80 -30.55
C SER A 436 1.03 21.64 -30.18
N ASP A 437 0.01 21.62 -31.03
CA ASP A 437 -1.29 22.25 -30.77
C ASP A 437 -2.25 21.34 -30.01
N LYS A 438 -1.87 20.07 -29.79
CA LYS A 438 -2.69 19.01 -29.19
C LYS A 438 -2.45 18.83 -27.70
N PHE A 439 -1.28 19.26 -27.20
CA PHE A 439 -0.97 19.23 -25.78
C PHE A 439 0.06 20.29 -25.41
N GLU A 440 0.08 20.68 -24.14
CA GLU A 440 1.15 21.48 -23.54
C GLU A 440 1.63 20.84 -22.23
N MET A 441 2.91 21.05 -21.90
CA MET A 441 3.46 20.70 -20.60
C MET A 441 3.29 21.91 -19.67
N LYS A 442 2.36 21.83 -18.71
CA LYS A 442 2.17 22.89 -17.70
C LYS A 442 3.30 22.92 -16.68
N ASN A 443 3.82 21.75 -16.36
CA ASN A 443 5.01 21.52 -15.56
C ASN A 443 5.59 20.14 -15.96
N PRO A 444 6.69 19.66 -15.38
CA PRO A 444 7.31 18.39 -15.79
C PRO A 444 6.43 17.13 -15.70
N LEU A 445 5.30 17.16 -14.98
CA LEU A 445 4.44 15.99 -14.72
C LEU A 445 2.98 16.18 -15.15
N THR A 446 2.57 17.42 -15.42
CA THR A 446 1.21 17.76 -15.82
C THR A 446 1.16 18.03 -17.31
N VAL A 447 0.32 17.25 -18.00
CA VAL A 447 0.03 17.42 -19.42
C VAL A 447 -1.37 17.99 -19.56
N THR A 448 -1.48 19.14 -20.19
CA THR A 448 -2.76 19.67 -20.65
C THR A 448 -3.00 19.14 -22.05
N TYR A 449 -4.08 18.40 -22.24
CA TYR A 449 -4.52 17.95 -23.55
C TYR A 449 -5.63 18.86 -24.05
N PHE A 450 -5.48 19.40 -25.25
CA PHE A 450 -6.54 20.12 -25.92
C PHE A 450 -7.43 19.11 -26.65
N THR A 451 -8.74 19.29 -26.58
CA THR A 451 -9.69 18.46 -27.34
C THR A 451 -9.93 19.09 -28.69
N ASN A 452 -9.87 18.28 -29.75
CA ASN A 452 -10.40 18.61 -31.07
C ASN A 452 -11.69 17.80 -31.30
N ASP A 453 -12.54 18.25 -32.23
CA ASP A 453 -13.86 17.63 -32.52
C ASP A 453 -13.78 16.16 -32.97
N ASP A 454 -12.62 15.71 -33.48
CA ASP A 454 -12.35 14.34 -33.93
C ASP A 454 -11.70 13.44 -32.86
N ASP A 455 -11.46 13.95 -31.65
CA ASP A 455 -10.78 13.17 -30.62
C ASP A 455 -11.69 12.04 -30.11
N LEU A 456 -11.09 10.87 -29.90
CA LEU A 456 -11.73 9.79 -29.18
C LEU A 456 -11.94 10.24 -27.73
N ASP A 457 -13.18 10.17 -27.25
CA ASP A 457 -13.49 10.46 -25.85
C ASP A 457 -13.09 9.30 -24.93
N ASN A 458 -12.77 9.61 -23.66
CA ASN A 458 -12.38 8.60 -22.68
C ASN A 458 -13.53 7.58 -22.48
N SER A 459 -13.38 6.37 -22.99
CA SER A 459 -14.31 5.27 -22.79
C SER A 459 -13.82 4.34 -21.68
N GLY A 460 -14.33 4.53 -20.47
CA GLY A 460 -14.11 3.62 -19.34
C GLY A 460 -12.64 3.29 -19.06
N GLU A 461 -12.26 2.00 -19.17
CA GLU A 461 -10.93 1.47 -18.86
C GLU A 461 -9.81 1.99 -19.79
N PHE A 462 -10.13 2.41 -21.02
CA PHE A 462 -9.13 2.77 -22.02
C PHE A 462 -9.07 4.28 -22.27
N LYS A 463 -7.85 4.81 -22.16
CA LYS A 463 -7.54 6.24 -22.28
C LYS A 463 -6.92 6.50 -23.66
N PRO A 464 -7.58 7.23 -24.57
CA PRO A 464 -7.05 7.50 -25.93
C PRO A 464 -5.87 8.48 -25.94
N LYS A 465 -5.63 9.17 -24.81
CA LYS A 465 -4.50 10.08 -24.60
C LYS A 465 -3.61 9.51 -23.50
N ARG A 466 -2.37 9.15 -23.81
CA ARG A 466 -1.44 8.46 -22.89
C ARG A 466 -0.10 9.17 -22.86
N ALA A 467 0.56 9.15 -21.70
CA ALA A 467 1.93 9.60 -21.55
C ALA A 467 2.85 8.40 -21.31
N TYR A 468 4.08 8.46 -21.82
CA TYR A 468 5.10 7.43 -21.69
C TYR A 468 6.39 8.05 -21.18
N ALA A 469 7.10 7.31 -20.34
CA ALA A 469 8.44 7.68 -19.86
C ALA A 469 9.50 7.45 -20.95
N ALA A 470 10.72 7.96 -20.72
CA ALA A 470 11.84 7.84 -21.66
C ALA A 470 12.23 6.38 -21.96
N ASN A 471 11.97 5.47 -21.01
CA ASN A 471 12.18 4.04 -21.16
C ASN A 471 11.08 3.32 -21.98
N GLY A 472 10.08 4.04 -22.49
CA GLY A 472 8.99 3.49 -23.32
C GLY A 472 7.83 2.87 -22.53
N MET A 473 7.82 2.95 -21.20
CA MET A 473 6.70 2.46 -20.38
C MET A 473 5.57 3.49 -20.25
N GLN A 474 4.31 3.04 -20.32
CA GLN A 474 3.13 3.91 -20.18
C GLN A 474 2.97 4.38 -18.74
N LEU A 475 2.89 5.69 -18.52
CA LEU A 475 2.71 6.30 -17.20
C LEU A 475 1.25 6.22 -16.74
N LYS A 476 1.06 5.88 -15.46
CA LYS A 476 -0.25 5.93 -14.79
C LYS A 476 -0.66 7.38 -14.50
N ARG A 477 -1.95 7.70 -14.69
CA ARG A 477 -2.54 8.98 -14.26
C ARG A 477 -2.76 8.98 -12.75
N VAL A 478 -2.57 10.11 -12.08
CA VAL A 478 -2.93 10.28 -10.66
C VAL A 478 -4.44 10.44 -10.54
N GLU A 479 -5.10 9.52 -9.84
CA GLU A 479 -6.56 9.55 -9.66
C GLU A 479 -7.00 10.77 -8.84
N GLY A 480 -8.11 11.40 -9.21
CA GLY A 480 -8.62 12.60 -8.55
C GLY A 480 -7.87 13.92 -8.87
N PHE A 481 -6.74 13.86 -9.58
CA PHE A 481 -5.95 15.03 -9.97
C PHE A 481 -6.07 15.30 -11.48
N TYR A 482 -7.24 15.81 -11.86
CA TYR A 482 -7.49 16.32 -13.21
C TYR A 482 -8.32 17.59 -13.15
N THR A 483 -8.17 18.45 -14.15
CA THR A 483 -8.96 19.69 -14.23
C THR A 483 -9.36 19.92 -15.68
N GLY A 484 -10.65 20.13 -15.91
CA GLY A 484 -11.18 20.47 -17.22
C GLY A 484 -11.52 21.95 -17.31
N GLY A 485 -11.47 22.50 -18.51
CA GLY A 485 -11.89 23.87 -18.76
C GLY A 485 -12.00 24.19 -20.24
N SER A 486 -12.24 25.46 -20.53
CA SER A 486 -12.21 26.02 -21.89
C SER A 486 -11.27 27.21 -21.90
N LYS A 487 -10.37 27.25 -22.90
CA LYS A 487 -9.40 28.33 -23.09
C LYS A 487 -9.27 28.59 -24.58
N ASP A 488 -9.38 29.86 -24.97
CA ASP A 488 -9.24 30.31 -26.37
C ASP A 488 -10.15 29.54 -27.36
N GLY A 489 -11.36 29.19 -26.93
CA GLY A 489 -12.34 28.44 -27.73
C GLY A 489 -12.07 26.93 -27.86
N LYS A 490 -11.03 26.41 -27.21
CA LYS A 490 -10.73 24.97 -27.14
C LYS A 490 -11.01 24.44 -25.74
N ASN A 491 -11.67 23.29 -25.64
CA ASN A 491 -11.75 22.59 -24.37
C ASN A 491 -10.41 21.90 -24.08
N TYR A 492 -10.09 21.80 -22.81
CA TYR A 492 -8.87 21.15 -22.36
C TYR A 492 -9.11 20.27 -21.15
N MET A 493 -8.26 19.26 -21.01
CA MET A 493 -8.17 18.40 -19.84
C MET A 493 -6.72 18.32 -19.38
N GLU A 494 -6.47 18.74 -18.15
CA GLU A 494 -5.19 18.59 -17.47
C GLU A 494 -5.15 17.26 -16.73
N TYR A 495 -4.08 16.50 -16.94
CA TYR A 495 -3.81 15.26 -16.19
C TYR A 495 -2.42 15.32 -15.56
N VAL A 496 -2.34 14.85 -14.31
CA VAL A 496 -1.09 14.61 -13.60
C VAL A 496 -0.69 13.14 -13.77
N TYR A 497 0.60 12.87 -13.99
CA TYR A 497 1.16 11.53 -14.15
C TYR A 497 2.14 11.18 -13.03
N TRP A 498 2.23 9.89 -12.68
CA TRP A 498 3.15 9.34 -11.67
C TRP A 498 4.65 9.33 -12.11
N GLY A 499 5.00 10.03 -13.19
CA GLY A 499 6.36 10.17 -13.69
C GLY A 499 6.45 11.19 -14.84
N LYS A 500 7.68 11.57 -15.22
CA LYS A 500 7.93 12.58 -16.26
C LYS A 500 7.59 12.02 -17.65
N PRO A 501 6.61 12.62 -18.36
CA PRO A 501 6.34 12.28 -19.75
C PRO A 501 7.56 12.60 -20.62
N ALA A 502 7.95 11.66 -21.48
CA ALA A 502 8.93 11.85 -22.55
C ALA A 502 8.24 11.85 -23.92
N THR A 503 7.23 11.00 -24.11
CA THR A 503 6.39 10.98 -25.29
C THR A 503 4.92 10.89 -24.92
N ILE A 504 4.07 11.48 -25.75
CA ILE A 504 2.63 11.45 -25.66
C ILE A 504 2.10 10.62 -26.82
N GLN A 505 1.16 9.72 -26.55
CA GLN A 505 0.38 9.05 -27.58
C GLN A 505 -1.04 9.57 -27.59
N ILE A 506 -1.54 9.89 -28.78
CA ILE A 506 -2.92 10.33 -29.00
C ILE A 506 -3.51 9.45 -30.09
N ASP A 507 -4.55 8.69 -29.74
CA ASP A 507 -5.31 7.92 -30.71
C ASP A 507 -6.38 8.79 -31.36
N LYS A 508 -6.50 8.62 -32.67
CA LYS A 508 -7.45 9.37 -33.50
C LYS A 508 -8.13 8.44 -34.46
N ALA A 509 -9.45 8.54 -34.56
CA ALA A 509 -10.17 7.89 -35.64
C ALA A 509 -9.93 8.68 -36.93
N THR A 510 -9.29 8.04 -37.91
CA THR A 510 -9.09 8.64 -39.25
C THR A 510 -10.28 8.37 -40.15
N LYS A 511 -11.14 7.41 -39.80
CA LYS A 511 -12.36 7.11 -40.53
C LYS A 511 -13.48 6.64 -39.59
N TRP A 512 -14.62 7.29 -39.72
CA TRP A 512 -15.88 6.94 -39.06
C TRP A 512 -16.88 6.39 -40.07
N VAL A 513 -17.73 5.50 -39.61
CA VAL A 513 -18.92 5.02 -40.34
C VAL A 513 -20.13 5.22 -39.46
N THR A 514 -21.15 5.88 -39.97
CA THR A 514 -22.44 6.04 -39.29
C THR A 514 -23.48 5.16 -39.96
N LYS A 515 -24.25 4.43 -39.15
CA LYS A 515 -25.30 3.54 -39.61
C LYS A 515 -26.54 3.62 -38.72
N GLU A 516 -27.70 3.54 -39.35
CA GLU A 516 -28.97 3.34 -38.65
C GLU A 516 -29.43 1.88 -38.78
N ILE A 517 -29.84 1.28 -37.67
CA ILE A 517 -30.33 -0.09 -37.61
C ILE A 517 -31.72 -0.09 -36.99
N PRO A 518 -32.79 -0.34 -37.78
CA PRO A 518 -34.12 -0.48 -37.21
C PRO A 518 -34.23 -1.78 -36.40
N PHE A 519 -34.98 -1.76 -35.31
CA PHE A 519 -35.28 -2.94 -34.52
C PHE A 519 -36.76 -3.03 -34.15
N SER A 520 -37.21 -4.27 -33.97
CA SER A 520 -38.55 -4.61 -33.48
C SER A 520 -38.44 -5.89 -32.69
N LEU A 521 -38.44 -5.79 -31.36
CA LEU A 521 -38.11 -6.89 -30.46
C LEU A 521 -39.26 -7.18 -29.50
N LYS A 522 -39.58 -8.46 -29.35
CA LYS A 522 -40.39 -8.92 -28.23
C LYS A 522 -39.54 -8.88 -26.95
N PRO A 523 -40.13 -8.61 -25.79
CA PRO A 523 -39.49 -8.70 -24.50
C PRO A 523 -38.81 -10.04 -24.26
N ALA A 524 -37.70 -10.01 -23.52
CA ALA A 524 -37.16 -11.22 -22.93
C ALA A 524 -38.06 -11.73 -21.78
N PRO A 525 -38.08 -13.04 -21.50
CA PRO A 525 -38.73 -13.60 -20.32
C PRO A 525 -38.21 -12.95 -19.02
N LYS A 526 -39.07 -12.80 -18.01
CA LYS A 526 -38.68 -12.30 -16.68
C LYS A 526 -37.67 -13.29 -16.06
N ARG A 527 -36.61 -12.77 -15.43
CA ARG A 527 -35.66 -13.60 -14.68
C ARG A 527 -36.31 -14.07 -13.38
N PRO A 528 -35.93 -15.24 -12.84
CA PRO A 528 -36.35 -15.66 -11.51
C PRO A 528 -35.96 -14.59 -10.48
N LYS A 529 -36.81 -14.32 -9.49
CA LYS A 529 -36.40 -13.52 -8.34
C LYS A 529 -35.40 -14.34 -7.53
N GLU A 530 -34.15 -13.90 -7.46
CA GLU A 530 -33.21 -14.41 -6.46
C GLU A 530 -33.70 -13.93 -5.10
N PHE A 531 -33.94 -14.86 -4.18
CA PHE A 531 -34.44 -14.60 -2.81
C PHE A 531 -33.29 -14.33 -1.85
#